data_AF-A0A0T6BQU6-F1
#
_entry.id   AF-A0A0T6BQU6-F1
#
_cell.length_a   1.000
_cell.length_b   1.000
_cell.length_c   1.000
_cell.angle_alpha   90.00
_cell.angle_beta   90.00
_cell.angle_gamma   90.00
#
_symmetry.space_group_name_H-M   'P 1'
#
loop_
_entity.id
_entity.type
_entity.pdbx_description
1 polymer ?
#
loop_
_entity_poly.entity_id
_entity_poly.type
_entity_poly.pdbx_seq_one_letter_code
_entity_poly.pdbx_strand_id
1 'polypeptide(L)'
;MAYLTIDGKDYAARCDFAFDRTANEKYAKEDKNGDKSGGTLSIYLSLLNDDAAYLSAFWDCALAYLKKGKPSVEQIEEALAKIINEDETGNAADELIKEAFKTLDSAGFFKGKIRQHWKMIEKMAQPKKVSPNETPEMEAKRLEEDEANKEMLEMMKEAYNEKTGSTTTK
;
A
#
# COMPACT_ATOMS: atom_id res chain seq x y z
N MET A 1 -9.11 -3.94 -12.15
CA MET A 1 -9.13 -2.47 -12.26
C MET A 1 -10.27 -2.03 -11.38
N ALA A 2 -10.03 -1.13 -10.44
CA ALA A 2 -11.02 -0.68 -9.47
C ALA A 2 -12.00 0.32 -10.08
N TYR A 3 -13.26 0.24 -9.62
CA TYR A 3 -14.34 1.16 -9.97
C TYR A 3 -14.99 1.73 -8.70
N LEU A 4 -15.43 2.98 -8.76
CA LEU A 4 -16.19 3.63 -7.69
C LEU A 4 -17.33 4.43 -8.29
N THR A 5 -18.55 4.18 -7.80
CA THR A 5 -19.74 4.94 -8.20
C THR A 5 -19.93 6.11 -7.24
N ILE A 6 -19.95 7.33 -7.78
CA ILE A 6 -20.16 8.58 -7.02
C ILE A 6 -21.28 9.35 -7.71
N ASP A 7 -22.34 9.69 -6.97
CA ASP A 7 -23.52 10.40 -7.49
C ASP A 7 -24.13 9.76 -8.74
N GLY A 8 -24.19 8.41 -8.77
CA GLY A 8 -24.73 7.64 -9.89
C GLY A 8 -23.85 7.59 -11.14
N LYS A 9 -22.60 8.05 -11.04
CA LYS A 9 -21.60 7.98 -12.11
C LYS A 9 -20.45 7.07 -11.73
N ASP A 10 -20.08 6.18 -12.64
CA ASP A 10 -18.96 5.25 -12.45
C ASP A 10 -17.63 5.89 -12.83
N TYR A 11 -16.65 5.73 -11.94
CA TYR A 11 -15.30 6.21 -12.11
C TYR A 11 -14.33 5.04 -12.13
N ALA A 12 -13.53 4.95 -13.21
CA ALA A 12 -12.44 3.98 -13.31
C ALA A 12 -11.14 4.57 -12.74
N ALA A 13 -10.47 3.83 -11.88
CA ALA A 13 -9.19 4.22 -11.32
C ALA A 13 -8.07 4.24 -12.40
N ARG A 14 -7.22 5.28 -12.38
CA ARG A 14 -6.02 5.37 -13.21
C ARG A 14 -4.77 5.62 -12.38
N CYS A 15 -3.82 4.70 -12.45
CA CYS A 15 -2.52 4.81 -11.78
C CYS A 15 -1.45 5.25 -12.78
N ASP A 16 -1.42 6.55 -13.10
CA ASP A 16 -0.53 7.18 -14.08
C ASP A 16 0.30 8.34 -13.47
N PHE A 17 0.87 9.21 -14.30
CA PHE A 17 1.61 10.39 -13.85
C PHE A 17 0.78 11.35 -12.98
N ALA A 18 -0.53 11.48 -13.25
CA ALA A 18 -1.39 12.33 -12.43
C ALA A 18 -1.57 11.72 -11.02
N PHE A 19 -1.68 10.39 -10.95
CA PHE A 19 -1.66 9.67 -9.67
C PHE A 19 -0.37 9.96 -8.90
N ASP A 20 0.81 9.73 -9.50
CA ASP A 20 2.10 9.90 -8.82
C ASP A 20 2.28 11.32 -8.29
N ARG A 21 1.98 12.31 -9.12
CA ARG A 21 2.10 13.72 -8.74
C ARG A 21 1.20 14.05 -7.56
N THR A 22 -0.09 13.72 -7.63
CA THR A 22 -1.02 13.99 -6.53
C THR A 22 -0.67 13.22 -5.26
N ALA A 23 -0.21 11.98 -5.41
CA ALA A 23 0.26 11.18 -4.28
C ALA A 23 1.46 11.84 -3.58
N ASN A 24 2.47 12.28 -4.34
CA ASN A 24 3.65 12.93 -3.78
C ASN A 24 3.34 14.32 -3.21
N GLU A 25 2.37 15.05 -3.76
CA GLU A 25 1.95 16.37 -3.27
C GLU A 25 1.16 16.29 -1.94
N LYS A 26 0.27 15.30 -1.80
CA LYS A 26 -0.71 15.26 -0.69
C LYS A 26 -0.46 14.16 0.34
N TYR A 27 0.16 13.05 -0.06
CA TYR A 27 0.19 11.80 0.71
C TYR A 27 1.61 11.24 0.90
N ALA A 28 2.65 12.00 0.55
CA ALA A 28 4.02 11.64 0.91
C ALA A 28 4.21 11.74 2.42
N LYS A 29 4.68 10.67 3.05
CA LYS A 29 5.07 10.67 4.45
C LYS A 29 6.56 10.99 4.55
N GLU A 30 6.90 11.97 5.37
CA GLU A 30 8.27 12.16 5.86
C GLU A 30 8.53 11.10 6.93
N ASP A 31 9.66 10.40 6.79
CA ASP A 31 10.16 9.57 7.87
C ASP A 31 10.80 10.43 8.98
N LYS A 32 11.26 9.78 10.06
CA LYS A 32 11.85 10.46 11.21
C LYS A 32 13.15 11.22 10.88
N ASN A 33 13.76 10.96 9.73
CA ASN A 33 14.97 11.62 9.24
C ASN A 33 14.66 12.76 8.26
N GLY A 34 13.38 13.00 7.95
CA GLY A 34 12.95 13.96 6.94
C GLY A 34 13.00 13.41 5.51
N ASP A 35 13.29 12.12 5.32
CA ASP A 35 13.27 11.48 4.01
C ASP A 35 11.83 11.17 3.62
N LYS A 36 11.39 11.71 2.48
CA LYS A 36 10.05 11.47 1.97
C LYS A 36 9.97 10.09 1.34
N SER A 37 9.23 9.20 1.99
CA SER A 37 8.63 8.07 1.31
C SER A 37 7.68 8.64 0.26
N GLY A 38 7.98 8.46 -1.03
CA GLY A 38 7.12 9.02 -2.09
C GLY A 38 5.68 8.53 -1.92
N GLY A 39 4.70 9.43 -2.06
CA GLY A 39 3.32 9.19 -1.62
C GLY A 39 2.65 7.98 -2.28
N THR A 40 3.01 7.63 -3.51
CA THR A 40 2.53 6.38 -4.13
C THR A 40 2.91 5.15 -3.32
N LEU A 41 4.14 5.10 -2.81
CA LEU A 41 4.60 4.00 -1.98
C LEU A 41 3.92 4.02 -0.61
N SER A 42 3.67 5.21 -0.05
CA SER A 42 2.89 5.36 1.19
C SER A 42 1.49 4.79 1.04
N ILE A 43 0.77 5.14 -0.04
CA ILE A 43 -0.56 4.58 -0.34
C ILE A 43 -0.49 3.08 -0.56
N TYR A 44 0.47 2.60 -1.35
CA TYR A 44 0.66 1.17 -1.60
C TYR A 44 0.86 0.36 -0.31
N LEU A 45 1.73 0.82 0.59
CA LEU A 45 2.02 0.14 1.86
C LEU A 45 0.87 0.24 2.85
N SER A 46 0.17 1.38 2.91
CA SER A 46 -1.04 1.52 3.74
C SER A 46 -2.13 0.56 3.28
N LEU A 47 -2.39 0.46 1.97
CA LEU A 47 -3.35 -0.52 1.44
C LEU A 47 -2.91 -1.96 1.67
N LEU A 48 -1.60 -2.28 1.58
CA LEU A 48 -1.08 -3.60 1.90
C LEU A 48 -1.37 -4.02 3.35
N ASN A 49 -1.34 -3.05 4.27
CA ASN A 49 -1.58 -3.23 5.71
C ASN A 49 -3.06 -3.01 6.12
N ASP A 50 -3.99 -3.06 5.16
CA ASP A 50 -5.43 -2.94 5.39
C ASP A 50 -5.86 -1.62 6.07
N ASP A 51 -5.09 -0.55 5.88
CA ASP A 51 -5.45 0.78 6.35
C ASP A 51 -6.54 1.38 5.44
N ALA A 52 -7.79 1.08 5.76
CA ALA A 52 -8.97 1.52 5.01
C ALA A 52 -9.06 3.05 4.84
N ALA A 53 -8.44 3.84 5.73
CA ALA A 53 -8.40 5.29 5.59
C ALA A 53 -7.64 5.74 4.32
N TYR A 54 -6.77 4.89 3.76
CA TYR A 54 -6.04 5.18 2.52
C TYR A 54 -6.82 4.84 1.25
N LEU A 55 -8.04 4.31 1.35
CA LEU A 55 -8.93 4.18 0.19
C LEU A 55 -9.27 5.55 -0.42
N SER A 56 -9.56 6.56 0.41
CA SER A 56 -9.84 7.91 -0.10
C SER A 56 -8.60 8.53 -0.74
N ALA A 57 -7.41 8.32 -0.16
CA ALA A 57 -6.13 8.75 -0.76
C ALA A 57 -5.86 8.08 -2.11
N PHE A 58 -6.11 6.77 -2.23
CA PHE A 58 -6.02 6.04 -3.49
C PHE A 58 -6.95 6.64 -4.55
N TRP A 59 -8.23 6.83 -4.22
CA TRP A 59 -9.22 7.35 -5.16
C TRP A 59 -8.98 8.81 -5.54
N ASP A 60 -8.57 9.65 -4.59
CA ASP A 60 -8.18 11.04 -4.84
C ASP A 60 -7.03 11.11 -5.87
N CYS A 61 -6.04 10.21 -5.76
CA CYS A 61 -4.96 10.11 -6.73
C CYS A 61 -5.42 9.48 -8.05
N ALA A 62 -6.22 8.41 -7.99
CA ALA A 62 -6.67 7.65 -9.16
C ALA A 62 -7.61 8.43 -10.07
N LEU A 63 -8.28 9.46 -9.55
CA LEU A 63 -9.16 10.35 -10.30
C LEU A 63 -8.51 11.69 -10.65
N ALA A 64 -7.25 11.91 -10.28
CA ALA A 64 -6.53 13.17 -10.52
C ALA A 64 -6.47 13.57 -12.01
N TYR A 65 -6.49 12.59 -12.92
CA TYR A 65 -6.50 12.83 -14.37
C TYR A 65 -7.72 13.61 -14.87
N LEU A 66 -8.84 13.59 -14.13
CA LEU A 66 -10.09 14.28 -14.50
C LEU A 66 -10.02 15.80 -14.31
N LYS A 67 -9.02 16.31 -13.58
CA LYS A 67 -8.82 17.74 -13.31
C LYS A 67 -10.10 18.39 -12.77
N LYS A 68 -10.80 19.18 -13.60
CA LYS A 68 -12.03 19.90 -13.22
C LYS A 68 -13.24 18.98 -12.97
N GLY A 69 -13.25 17.78 -13.56
CA GLY A 69 -14.32 16.79 -13.37
C GLY A 69 -14.06 15.77 -12.27
N LYS A 70 -13.03 16.01 -11.45
CA LYS A 70 -12.66 15.14 -10.33
C LYS A 70 -13.62 15.37 -9.16
N PRO A 71 -14.22 14.30 -8.60
CA PRO A 71 -14.96 14.39 -7.33
C PRO A 71 -14.08 14.93 -6.20
N SER A 72 -14.68 15.62 -5.23
CA SER A 72 -13.94 16.04 -4.02
C SER A 72 -13.55 14.85 -3.16
N VAL A 73 -12.62 15.05 -2.21
CA VAL A 73 -12.24 13.98 -1.27
C VAL A 73 -13.43 13.57 -0.42
N GLU A 74 -14.25 14.54 0.01
CA GLU A 74 -15.46 14.32 0.80
C GLU A 74 -16.47 13.48 0.00
N GLN A 75 -16.70 13.76 -1.28
CA GLN A 75 -17.57 12.94 -2.14
C GLN A 75 -17.06 11.51 -2.31
N ILE A 76 -15.74 11.32 -2.37
CA ILE A 76 -15.11 10.00 -2.43
C ILE A 76 -15.34 9.25 -1.11
N GLU A 77 -15.10 9.91 0.03
CA GLU A 77 -15.28 9.34 1.37
C GLU A 77 -16.74 8.97 1.63
N GLU A 78 -17.69 9.82 1.26
CA GLU A 78 -19.13 9.54 1.35
C GLU A 78 -19.52 8.33 0.51
N ALA A 79 -19.00 8.22 -0.71
CA ALA A 79 -19.28 7.07 -1.58
C ALA A 79 -18.69 5.76 -1.02
N LEU A 80 -17.46 5.79 -0.51
CA LEU A 80 -16.83 4.63 0.13
C LEU A 80 -17.57 4.21 1.40
N ALA A 81 -17.91 5.19 2.26
CA ALA A 81 -18.66 4.95 3.49
C ALA A 81 -20.04 4.37 3.19
N LYS A 82 -20.72 4.85 2.14
CA LYS A 82 -22.00 4.29 1.70
C LYS A 82 -21.87 2.80 1.33
N ILE A 83 -20.90 2.44 0.49
CA ILE A 83 -20.67 1.05 0.07
C ILE A 83 -20.40 0.17 1.29
N ILE A 84 -19.55 0.62 2.21
CA ILE A 84 -19.17 -0.14 3.41
C ILE A 84 -20.36 -0.30 4.37
N ASN A 85 -21.14 0.76 4.59
CA ASN A 85 -22.27 0.72 5.53
C ASN A 85 -23.49 -0.05 4.99
N GLU A 86 -23.66 -0.12 3.67
CA GLU A 86 -24.74 -0.87 3.01
C GLU A 86 -24.38 -2.36 2.84
N ASP A 87 -23.13 -2.77 3.09
CA ASP A 87 -22.70 -4.17 3.01
C ASP A 87 -23.08 -4.97 4.26
N GLU A 88 -24.00 -5.91 4.08
CA GLU A 88 -24.43 -6.82 5.15
C GLU A 88 -23.40 -7.93 5.45
N THR A 89 -22.43 -8.16 4.57
CA THR A 89 -21.43 -9.23 4.73
C THR A 89 -20.25 -8.83 5.61
N GLY A 90 -19.99 -7.53 5.76
CA GLY A 90 -18.87 -6.97 6.52
C GLY A 90 -17.52 -7.03 5.80
N ASN A 91 -17.49 -7.39 4.50
CA ASN A 91 -16.26 -7.59 3.73
C ASN A 91 -15.99 -6.46 2.72
N ALA A 92 -16.91 -5.51 2.53
CA ALA A 92 -16.79 -4.48 1.50
C ALA A 92 -15.49 -3.65 1.63
N ALA A 93 -15.05 -3.34 2.85
CA ALA A 93 -13.80 -2.62 3.06
C ALA A 93 -12.60 -3.41 2.52
N ASP A 94 -12.53 -4.71 2.82
CA ASP A 94 -11.45 -5.60 2.37
C ASP A 94 -11.46 -5.77 0.84
N GLU A 95 -12.63 -5.89 0.23
CA GLU A 95 -12.79 -5.98 -1.22
C GLU A 95 -12.34 -4.69 -1.92
N LEU A 96 -12.75 -3.52 -1.41
CA LEU A 96 -12.32 -2.22 -1.92
C LEU A 96 -10.80 -2.05 -1.81
N ILE A 97 -10.21 -2.43 -0.68
CA ILE A 97 -8.75 -2.41 -0.47
C ILE A 97 -8.07 -3.32 -1.48
N LYS A 98 -8.56 -4.55 -1.63
CA LYS A 98 -8.00 -5.55 -2.54
C LYS A 98 -8.02 -5.06 -3.99
N GLU A 99 -9.11 -4.47 -4.44
CA GLU A 99 -9.22 -3.95 -5.80
C GLU A 99 -8.31 -2.73 -6.04
N ALA A 100 -8.28 -1.79 -5.08
CA ALA A 100 -7.42 -0.62 -5.13
C ALA A 100 -5.94 -1.04 -5.16
N PHE A 101 -5.55 -1.93 -4.26
CA PHE A 101 -4.20 -2.48 -4.15
C PHE A 101 -3.79 -3.16 -5.46
N LYS A 102 -4.61 -4.09 -5.97
CA LYS A 102 -4.33 -4.80 -7.23
C LYS A 102 -4.21 -3.84 -8.42
N THR A 103 -5.02 -2.79 -8.45
CA THR A 103 -4.95 -1.77 -9.51
C THR A 103 -3.63 -0.99 -9.44
N LEU A 104 -3.18 -0.64 -8.24
CA LEU A 104 -1.90 0.06 -8.06
C LEU A 104 -0.69 -0.85 -8.31
N ASP A 105 -0.71 -2.09 -7.81
CA ASP A 105 0.37 -3.07 -7.98
C ASP A 105 0.57 -3.46 -9.46
N SER A 106 -0.54 -3.65 -10.19
CA SER A 106 -0.49 -3.97 -11.62
C SER A 106 -0.17 -2.76 -12.52
N ALA A 107 -0.09 -1.56 -11.96
CA ALA A 107 0.24 -0.36 -12.72
C ALA A 107 1.70 -0.43 -13.22
N GLY A 108 1.86 -0.60 -14.54
CA GLY A 108 3.18 -0.72 -15.16
C GLY A 108 4.12 0.45 -14.84
N PHE A 109 3.55 1.64 -14.61
CA PHE A 109 4.29 2.85 -14.25
C PHE A 109 5.04 2.72 -12.90
N PHE A 110 4.47 2.00 -11.94
CA PHE A 110 5.02 1.89 -10.57
C PHE A 110 5.72 0.56 -10.27
N LYS A 111 5.53 -0.46 -11.11
CA LYS A 111 6.08 -1.80 -10.92
C LYS A 111 7.59 -1.83 -10.67
N GLY A 112 8.34 -0.92 -11.30
CA GLY A 112 9.78 -0.77 -11.06
C GLY A 112 10.10 -0.34 -9.63
N LYS A 113 9.42 0.71 -9.14
CA LYS A 113 9.59 1.27 -7.80
C LYS A 113 9.15 0.29 -6.71
N ILE A 114 7.97 -0.32 -6.88
CA ILE A 114 7.43 -1.33 -5.95
C ILE A 114 8.39 -2.52 -5.85
N ARG A 115 8.89 -3.05 -6.97
CA ARG A 115 9.88 -4.14 -6.97
C ARG A 115 11.18 -3.77 -6.24
N GLN A 116 11.70 -2.55 -6.43
CA GLN A 116 12.90 -2.13 -5.73
C GLN A 116 12.67 -2.02 -4.21
N HIS A 117 11.48 -1.57 -3.80
CA HIS A 117 11.12 -1.53 -2.40
C HIS A 117 11.08 -2.93 -1.77
N TRP A 118 10.42 -3.90 -2.42
CA TRP A 118 10.43 -5.29 -1.97
C TRP A 118 11.85 -5.86 -1.82
N LYS A 119 12.73 -5.62 -2.80
CA LYS A 119 14.14 -6.02 -2.71
C LYS A 119 14.86 -5.41 -1.51
N MET A 120 14.52 -4.18 -1.15
CA MET A 120 15.09 -3.50 0.02
C MET A 120 14.62 -4.17 1.31
N ILE A 121 13.33 -4.47 1.46
CA ILE A 121 12.78 -5.19 2.62
C ILE A 121 13.39 -6.59 2.71
N GLU A 122 13.43 -7.34 1.61
CA GLU A 122 14.06 -8.67 1.55
C GLU A 122 15.51 -8.64 2.01
N LYS A 123 16.26 -7.60 1.64
CA LYS A 123 17.65 -7.40 2.08
C LYS A 123 17.73 -7.07 3.57
N MET A 124 16.79 -6.30 4.12
CA MET A 124 16.76 -6.01 5.57
C MET A 124 16.44 -7.23 6.41
N ALA A 125 15.63 -8.16 5.89
CA ALA A 125 15.32 -9.42 6.54
C ALA A 125 16.43 -10.49 6.42
N GLN A 126 17.55 -10.17 5.75
CA GLN A 126 18.70 -11.08 5.74
C GLN A 126 19.44 -11.02 7.07
N PRO A 127 19.93 -12.17 7.58
CA PRO A 127 20.69 -12.20 8.82
C PRO A 127 21.85 -11.23 8.81
N LYS A 128 21.99 -10.44 9.87
CA LYS A 128 23.09 -9.49 10.01
C LYS A 128 24.42 -10.25 10.16
N LYS A 129 25.50 -9.65 9.67
CA LYS A 129 26.84 -10.22 9.80
C LYS A 129 27.29 -10.19 11.26
N VAL A 130 27.98 -11.26 11.66
CA VAL A 130 28.62 -11.36 12.97
C VAL A 130 29.71 -10.30 13.12
N SER A 131 29.68 -9.57 14.23
CA SER A 131 30.74 -8.64 14.61
C SER A 131 31.93 -9.40 15.19
N PRO A 132 33.19 -9.06 14.84
CA PRO A 132 34.38 -9.70 15.41
C PRO A 132 34.48 -9.66 16.95
N ASN A 133 33.83 -8.68 17.59
CA ASN A 133 33.84 -8.48 19.04
C ASN A 133 32.45 -8.70 19.67
N GLU A 134 31.65 -9.58 19.09
CA GLU A 134 30.32 -9.87 19.58
C GLU A 134 30.35 -10.52 20.98
N THR A 135 29.55 -9.99 21.89
CA THR A 135 29.26 -10.58 23.20
C THR A 135 27.99 -11.42 23.10
N PRO A 136 27.74 -12.36 24.04
CA PRO A 136 26.50 -13.12 24.06
C PRO A 136 25.22 -12.26 24.07
N GLU A 137 25.27 -11.08 24.70
CA GLU A 137 24.15 -10.12 24.68
C GLU A 137 23.93 -9.49 23.30
N MET A 138 25.01 -9.12 22.61
CA MET A 138 24.94 -8.61 21.23
C MET A 138 24.46 -9.69 20.25
N GLU A 139 24.90 -10.94 20.44
CA GLU A 139 24.43 -12.09 19.67
C GLU A 139 22.93 -12.32 19.87
N ALA A 140 22.46 -12.37 21.12
CA ALA A 140 21.04 -12.57 21.43
C ALA A 140 20.17 -11.48 20.79
N LYS A 141 20.58 -10.21 20.92
CA LYS A 141 19.86 -9.09 20.30
C LYS A 141 19.86 -9.15 18.78
N ARG A 142 20.97 -9.54 18.15
CA ARG A 142 21.03 -9.70 16.69
C ARG A 142 20.07 -10.80 16.23
N LEU A 143 20.07 -11.95 16.90
CA LEU A 143 19.19 -13.08 16.55
C LEU A 143 17.71 -12.69 16.70
N GLU A 144 17.36 -11.99 17.79
CA GLU A 144 16.01 -11.46 18.00
C GLU A 144 15.60 -10.48 16.87
N GLU A 145 16.47 -9.54 16.51
CA GLU A 145 16.21 -8.60 15.41
C GLU A 145 16.09 -9.30 14.05
N ASP A 146 16.94 -10.30 13.78
CA ASP A 146 16.92 -11.07 12.53
C ASP A 146 15.63 -11.91 12.42
N GLU A 147 15.17 -12.51 13.53
CA GLU A 147 13.90 -13.25 13.59
C GLU A 147 12.70 -12.31 13.41
N ALA A 148 12.66 -11.18 14.12
CA ALA A 148 11.58 -10.20 13.99
C ALA A 148 11.47 -9.62 12.56
N ASN A 149 12.61 -9.31 11.91
CA ASN A 149 12.61 -8.82 10.53
C ASN A 149 12.13 -9.90 9.54
N LYS A 150 12.48 -11.17 9.78
CA LYS A 150 12.02 -12.29 8.97
C LYS A 150 10.52 -12.50 9.11
N GLU A 151 9.99 -12.51 10.33
CA GLU A 151 8.55 -12.62 10.59
C GLU A 151 7.77 -11.48 9.93
N MET A 152 8.25 -10.25 10.08
CA MET A 152 7.64 -9.08 9.42
C MET A 152 7.58 -9.24 7.89
N LEU A 153 8.67 -9.71 7.27
CA LEU A 153 8.69 -9.95 5.82
C LEU A 153 7.67 -11.01 5.40
N GLU A 154 7.56 -12.11 6.15
CA GLU A 154 6.61 -13.18 5.83
C GLU A 154 5.16 -12.70 5.98
N MET A 155 4.82 -11.96 7.05
CA MET A 155 3.50 -11.34 7.19
C MET A 155 3.17 -10.40 6.02
N MET A 156 4.13 -9.57 5.58
CA MET A 156 3.92 -8.68 4.44
C MET A 156 3.70 -9.45 3.13
N LYS A 157 4.40 -10.57 2.92
CA LYS A 157 4.20 -11.44 1.75
C LYS A 157 2.85 -12.14 1.79
N GLU A 158 2.41 -12.60 2.95
CA GLU A 158 1.08 -13.18 3.12
C GLU A 158 -0.02 -12.17 2.77
N ALA A 159 0.04 -10.97 3.34
CA ALA A 159 -0.88 -9.88 3.00
C ALA A 159 -0.88 -9.54 1.51
N TYR A 160 0.31 -9.54 0.88
CA TYR A 160 0.44 -9.32 -0.57
C TYR A 160 -0.24 -10.45 -1.37
N ASN A 161 -0.04 -11.70 -0.97
CA ASN A 161 -0.59 -12.88 -1.63
C ASN A 161 -2.12 -12.91 -1.54
N GLU A 162 -2.68 -12.58 -0.38
CA GLU A 162 -4.13 -12.48 -0.15
C GLU A 162 -4.78 -11.41 -1.06
N LYS A 163 -4.13 -10.25 -1.18
CA LYS A 163 -4.63 -9.13 -1.99
C LYS A 163 -4.48 -9.36 -3.49
N THR A 164 -3.38 -9.97 -3.92
CA THR A 164 -3.16 -10.26 -5.34
C THR A 164 -3.84 -11.54 -5.82
N GLY A 165 -4.23 -12.42 -4.90
CA GLY A 165 -4.67 -13.78 -5.20
C GLY A 165 -3.52 -14.69 -5.65
N SER A 166 -2.27 -14.29 -5.41
CA SER A 166 -1.10 -15.13 -5.67
C SER A 166 -0.97 -16.13 -4.54
N THR A 167 -1.63 -17.29 -4.65
CA THR A 167 -1.30 -18.40 -3.76
C THR A 167 0.12 -18.84 -4.08
N THR A 168 1.05 -18.66 -3.13
CA THR A 168 2.35 -19.32 -3.18
C THR A 168 2.05 -20.82 -3.06
N THR A 169 1.90 -21.47 -4.20
CA THR A 169 1.75 -22.93 -4.24
C THR A 169 3.05 -23.51 -3.71
N LYS A 170 2.95 -24.17 -2.56
CA LYS A 170 4.05 -24.93 -1.93
C LYS A 170 4.62 -25.97 -2.87
#